data_AF-A0A1B6EKS6-F1
#
_entry.id   AF-A0A1B6EKS6-F1
#
_cell.length_a   1.000
_cell.length_b   1.000
_cell.length_c   1.000
_cell.angle_alpha   90.00
_cell.angle_beta   90.00
_cell.angle_gamma   90.00
#
_symmetry.space_group_name_H-M   'P 1'
#
loop_
_entity.id
_entity.type
_entity.pdbx_description
1 polymer ?
#
loop_
_entity_poly.entity_id
_entity_poly.type
_entity_poly.pdbx_seq_one_letter_code
_entity_poly.pdbx_strand_id
1 'polypeptide(L)'
;DLRRNLDRFRQDNIEYCHEYRTSGPMMPGLTPREASDRLILFQNRFDGMWRKLQTYQSGEELFGLPQTDYPELAQIRKELNLLQKLYKLYNDVIDRVSGYYDIPWGEVNIEEINNELMEFQNRCRKLPKGLKEWPAFHALKRTIDDFNDMCPLLELMANKAMKPRHWQRIMEVTNYNFELDSEGFCLKNILEAPLLKCKEDIEDICISA
;
A
#
# COMPACT_ATOMS: atom_id res chain seq x y z
N ASP A 1 -15.32 42.95 -1.99
CA ASP A 1 -15.33 43.26 -0.55
C ASP A 1 -14.68 42.08 0.18
N LEU A 2 -13.59 42.34 0.90
CA LEU A 2 -12.79 41.32 1.60
C LEU A 2 -13.62 40.61 2.68
N ARG A 3 -14.48 41.33 3.40
CA ARG A 3 -15.31 40.77 4.48
C ARG A 3 -16.29 39.71 3.96
N ARG A 4 -17.02 40.03 2.89
CA ARG A 4 -17.94 39.08 2.24
C ARG A 4 -17.23 37.82 1.75
N ASN A 5 -16.00 37.95 1.25
CA ASN A 5 -15.21 36.81 0.80
C ASN A 5 -14.73 35.94 1.98
N LEU A 6 -14.31 36.55 3.09
CA LEU A 6 -13.97 35.86 4.32
C LEU A 6 -15.16 35.09 4.91
N ASP A 7 -16.35 35.70 4.93
CA ASP A 7 -17.56 35.04 5.43
C ASP A 7 -17.94 33.83 4.57
N ARG A 8 -17.83 33.96 3.24
CA ARG A 8 -18.03 32.83 2.33
C ARG A 8 -16.98 31.73 2.56
N PHE A 9 -15.71 32.10 2.75
CA PHE A 9 -14.65 31.14 3.01
C PHE A 9 -14.86 30.37 4.31
N ARG A 10 -15.36 31.02 5.38
CA ARG A 10 -15.73 30.34 6.62
C ARG A 10 -16.78 29.26 6.39
N GLN A 11 -17.81 29.57 5.59
CA GLN A 11 -18.85 28.60 5.25
C GLN A 11 -18.28 27.44 4.41
N ASP A 12 -17.53 27.75 3.35
CA ASP A 12 -16.84 26.73 2.52
C ASP A 12 -15.94 25.83 3.40
N ASN A 13 -15.27 26.40 4.42
CA ASN A 13 -14.41 25.66 5.34
C ASN A 13 -15.18 24.72 6.26
N ILE A 14 -16.30 25.18 6.82
CA ILE A 14 -17.16 24.34 7.66
C ILE A 14 -17.68 23.14 6.85
N GLU A 15 -18.17 23.40 5.64
CA GLU A 15 -18.67 22.36 4.73
C GLU A 15 -17.58 21.36 4.35
N TYR A 16 -16.39 21.84 3.96
CA TYR A 16 -15.28 20.97 3.63
C TYR A 16 -14.83 20.11 4.80
N CYS A 17 -14.70 20.69 6.01
CA CYS A 17 -14.31 19.94 7.19
C CYS A 17 -15.34 18.87 7.52
N HIS A 18 -16.63 19.21 7.48
CA HIS A 18 -17.70 18.25 7.68
C HIS A 18 -17.63 17.09 6.68
N GLU A 19 -17.56 17.39 5.39
CA GLU A 19 -17.47 16.37 4.34
C GLU A 19 -16.20 15.52 4.45
N TYR A 20 -15.07 16.10 4.85
CA TYR A 20 -13.84 15.35 5.06
C TYR A 20 -13.99 14.32 6.19
N ARG A 21 -14.72 14.66 7.26
CA ARG A 21 -14.99 13.75 8.38
C ARG A 21 -16.02 12.67 8.02
N THR A 22 -17.05 13.01 7.24
CA THR A 22 -18.15 12.07 6.94
C THR A 22 -17.93 11.25 5.69
N SER A 23 -17.18 11.78 4.71
CA SER A 23 -17.07 11.25 3.34
C SER A 23 -15.62 11.11 2.87
N GLY A 24 -14.64 11.48 3.70
CA GLY A 24 -13.23 11.49 3.36
C GLY A 24 -12.56 10.11 3.29
N PRO A 25 -11.23 10.10 3.11
CA PRO A 25 -10.42 8.88 2.97
C PRO A 25 -10.31 8.04 4.25
N MET A 26 -10.84 8.54 5.37
CA MET A 26 -10.83 7.86 6.67
C MET A 26 -12.15 7.15 7.00
N MET A 27 -13.12 7.18 6.07
CA MET A 27 -14.40 6.51 6.31
C MET A 27 -14.16 5.00 6.56
N PRO A 28 -14.77 4.42 7.60
CA PRO A 28 -14.72 2.99 7.83
C PRO A 28 -15.29 2.19 6.65
N GLY A 29 -14.75 1.00 6.41
CA GLY A 29 -15.26 0.06 5.40
C GLY A 29 -14.82 0.34 3.96
N LEU A 30 -13.97 1.35 3.72
CA LEU A 30 -13.38 1.55 2.40
C LEU A 30 -12.30 0.52 2.11
N THR A 31 -12.27 0.08 0.85
CA THR A 31 -11.09 -0.58 0.32
C THR A 31 -9.94 0.42 0.25
N PRO A 32 -8.67 -0.04 0.31
CA PRO A 32 -7.53 0.84 0.21
C PRO A 32 -7.49 1.67 -1.09
N ARG A 33 -7.99 1.11 -2.20
CA ARG A 33 -8.10 1.82 -3.48
C ARG A 33 -9.13 2.95 -3.42
N GLU A 34 -10.33 2.69 -2.89
CA GLU A 34 -11.35 3.73 -2.71
C GLU A 34 -10.87 4.83 -1.76
N ALA A 35 -10.16 4.47 -0.68
CA ALA A 35 -9.60 5.44 0.23
C ALA A 35 -8.50 6.29 -0.44
N SER A 36 -7.66 5.70 -1.29
CA SER A 36 -6.69 6.41 -2.12
C SER A 36 -7.37 7.38 -3.11
N ASP A 37 -8.44 6.96 -3.78
CA ASP A 37 -9.18 7.80 -4.73
C ASP A 37 -9.83 9.00 -4.02
N ARG A 38 -10.47 8.75 -2.85
CA ARG A 38 -11.02 9.82 -2.02
C ARG A 38 -9.94 10.76 -1.51
N LEU A 39 -8.78 10.24 -1.13
CA LEU A 39 -7.67 11.06 -0.69
C LEU A 39 -7.25 12.06 -1.78
N ILE A 40 -7.13 11.61 -3.03
CA ILE A 40 -6.79 12.48 -4.16
C ILE A 40 -7.84 13.58 -4.34
N LEU A 41 -9.12 13.22 -4.31
CA LEU A 41 -10.22 14.18 -4.44
C LEU A 41 -10.21 15.23 -3.33
N PHE A 42 -10.07 14.81 -2.07
CA PHE A 42 -10.05 15.72 -0.93
C PHE A 42 -8.77 16.56 -0.87
N GLN A 43 -7.62 16.03 -1.31
CA GLN A 43 -6.37 16.77 -1.42
C GLN A 43 -6.49 17.90 -2.46
N ASN A 44 -7.06 17.62 -3.64
CA ASN A 44 -7.23 18.63 -4.68
C ASN A 44 -8.12 19.79 -4.22
N ARG A 45 -9.22 19.48 -3.52
CA ARG A 45 -10.09 20.48 -2.90
C ARG A 45 -9.39 21.25 -1.79
N PHE A 46 -8.64 20.54 -0.93
CA PHE A 46 -7.83 21.14 0.13
C PHE A 46 -6.87 22.18 -0.42
N ASP A 47 -6.12 21.85 -1.47
CA ASP A 47 -5.12 22.75 -2.05
C ASP A 47 -5.76 24.04 -2.57
N GLY A 48 -6.96 23.93 -3.16
CA GLY A 48 -7.74 25.10 -3.57
C GLY A 48 -8.14 25.99 -2.39
N MET A 49 -8.62 25.38 -1.29
CA MET A 49 -8.96 26.10 -0.07
C MET A 49 -7.74 26.73 0.60
N TRP A 50 -6.62 26.01 0.63
CA TRP A 50 -5.38 26.46 1.23
C TRP A 50 -4.82 27.69 0.52
N ARG A 51 -4.83 27.70 -0.83
CA ARG A 51 -4.42 28.88 -1.61
C ARG A 51 -5.31 30.09 -1.31
N LYS A 52 -6.64 29.90 -1.23
CA LYS A 52 -7.59 30.97 -0.88
C LYS A 52 -7.29 31.54 0.51
N LEU A 53 -7.07 30.68 1.51
CA LEU A 53 -6.71 31.09 2.87
C LEU A 53 -5.46 31.97 2.87
N GLN A 54 -4.40 31.55 2.18
CA GLN A 54 -3.16 32.33 2.09
C GLN A 54 -3.40 33.71 1.46
N THR A 55 -4.19 33.79 0.39
CA THR A 55 -4.56 35.07 -0.23
C THR A 55 -5.33 35.97 0.75
N TYR A 56 -6.26 35.41 1.51
CA TYR A 56 -7.03 36.18 2.49
C TYR A 56 -6.19 36.65 3.67
N GLN A 57 -5.30 35.80 4.21
CA GLN A 57 -4.39 36.19 5.29
C GLN A 57 -3.41 37.28 4.87
N SER A 58 -2.90 37.23 3.64
CA SER A 58 -2.12 38.33 3.07
C SER A 58 -2.94 39.62 2.91
N GLY A 59 -4.22 39.51 2.55
CA GLY A 59 -5.14 40.64 2.52
C GLY A 59 -5.39 41.23 3.91
N GLU A 60 -5.70 40.38 4.90
CA GLU A 60 -5.88 40.79 6.30
C GLU A 60 -4.65 41.55 6.80
N GLU A 61 -3.44 41.02 6.58
CA GLU A 61 -2.18 41.68 6.93
C GLU A 61 -2.00 43.04 6.24
N LEU A 62 -2.23 43.11 4.92
CA LEU A 62 -2.11 44.36 4.15
C LEU A 62 -3.04 45.47 4.65
N PHE A 63 -4.23 45.11 5.13
CA PHE A 63 -5.21 46.04 5.67
C PHE A 63 -5.10 46.24 7.20
N GLY A 64 -4.09 45.66 7.85
CA GLY A 64 -3.90 45.75 9.30
C GLY A 64 -5.00 45.06 10.12
N LEU A 65 -5.68 44.07 9.53
CA LEU A 65 -6.71 43.26 10.19
C LEU A 65 -6.04 42.08 10.92
N PRO A 66 -6.63 41.60 12.03
CA PRO A 66 -6.17 40.37 12.66
C PRO A 66 -6.36 39.18 11.72
N GLN A 67 -5.35 38.32 11.63
CA GLN A 67 -5.45 37.11 10.81
C GLN A 67 -6.42 36.12 11.45
N THR A 68 -7.31 35.57 10.62
CA THR A 68 -8.26 34.54 11.08
C THR A 68 -7.60 33.16 11.07
N ASP A 69 -7.67 32.44 12.20
CA ASP A 69 -7.17 31.08 12.34
C ASP A 69 -8.21 30.02 11.93
N TYR A 70 -7.74 28.95 11.29
CA TYR A 70 -8.54 27.78 10.91
C TYR A 70 -7.89 26.48 11.42
N PRO A 71 -7.99 26.20 12.73
CA PRO A 71 -7.25 25.10 13.37
C PRO A 71 -7.63 23.72 12.81
N GLU A 72 -8.91 23.50 12.50
CA GLU A 72 -9.36 22.23 11.93
C GLU A 72 -8.80 22.01 10.52
N LEU A 73 -8.78 23.05 9.67
CA LEU A 73 -8.19 22.96 8.34
C LEU A 73 -6.68 22.67 8.43
N ALA A 74 -5.97 23.29 9.38
CA ALA A 74 -4.56 23.00 9.64
C ALA A 74 -4.33 21.56 10.14
N GLN A 75 -5.27 21.01 10.92
CA GLN A 75 -5.24 19.61 11.33
C GLN A 75 -5.46 18.67 10.14
N ILE A 76 -6.47 18.92 9.31
CA ILE A 76 -6.74 18.15 8.09
C ILE A 76 -5.51 18.15 7.17
N ARG A 77 -4.79 19.28 7.06
CA ARG A 77 -3.52 19.33 6.31
C ARG A 77 -2.51 18.28 6.78
N LYS A 78 -2.36 18.12 8.10
CA LYS A 78 -1.44 17.14 8.68
C LYS A 78 -1.93 15.71 8.39
N GLU A 79 -3.22 15.47 8.54
CA GLU A 79 -3.84 14.17 8.28
C GLU A 79 -3.71 13.75 6.80
N LEU A 80 -4.03 14.65 5.87
CA LEU A 80 -3.86 14.44 4.43
C LEU A 80 -2.40 14.10 4.06
N ASN A 81 -1.43 14.84 4.59
CA ASN A 81 -0.01 14.56 4.36
C ASN A 81 0.42 13.18 4.87
N LEU A 82 -0.13 12.74 6.00
CA LEU A 82 0.14 11.41 6.56
C LEU A 82 -0.50 10.32 5.71
N LEU A 83 -1.76 10.50 5.33
CA LEU A 83 -2.50 9.57 4.48
C LEU A 83 -1.86 9.42 3.11
N GLN A 84 -1.36 10.50 2.51
CA GLN A 84 -0.65 10.46 1.23
C GLN A 84 0.59 9.57 1.30
N LYS A 85 1.35 9.62 2.40
CA LYS A 85 2.50 8.74 2.59
C LYS A 85 2.09 7.27 2.71
N LEU A 86 1.02 6.99 3.45
CA LEU A 86 0.50 5.64 3.63
C LEU A 86 -0.02 5.05 2.32
N TYR A 87 -0.97 5.72 1.66
CA TYR A 87 -1.62 5.19 0.46
C TYR A 87 -0.69 5.18 -0.75
N LYS A 88 0.29 6.08 -0.84
CA LYS A 88 1.36 5.96 -1.84
C LYS A 88 2.15 4.67 -1.65
N LEU A 89 2.64 4.41 -0.42
CA LEU A 89 3.36 3.17 -0.13
C LEU A 89 2.47 1.94 -0.35
N TYR A 90 1.20 2.03 0.02
CA TYR A 90 0.23 0.95 -0.18
C TYR A 90 0.11 0.58 -1.66
N ASN A 91 -0.12 1.57 -2.53
CA ASN A 91 -0.25 1.34 -3.96
C ASN A 91 1.06 0.81 -4.55
N ASP A 92 2.21 1.40 -4.17
CA ASP A 92 3.53 0.93 -4.63
C ASP A 92 3.74 -0.57 -4.33
N VAL A 93 3.38 -1.02 -3.11
CA VAL A 93 3.51 -2.43 -2.72
C VAL A 93 2.52 -3.30 -3.47
N ILE A 94 1.25 -2.92 -3.56
CA ILE A 94 0.24 -3.74 -4.25
C ILE A 94 0.57 -3.88 -5.72
N ASP A 95 0.96 -2.80 -6.40
CA ASP A 95 1.30 -2.83 -7.82
C ASP A 95 2.55 -3.70 -8.04
N ARG A 96 3.57 -3.56 -7.18
CA ARG A 96 4.80 -4.34 -7.32
C ARG A 96 4.61 -5.82 -6.98
N VAL A 97 3.93 -6.12 -5.88
CA VAL A 97 3.63 -7.49 -5.45
C VAL A 97 2.73 -8.18 -6.46
N SER A 98 1.70 -7.52 -6.98
CA SER A 98 0.84 -8.07 -8.04
C SER A 98 1.66 -8.37 -9.30
N GLY A 99 2.62 -7.50 -9.64
CA GLY A 99 3.53 -7.72 -10.75
C GLY A 99 4.38 -8.99 -10.62
N TYR A 100 4.69 -9.46 -9.40
CA TYR A 100 5.45 -10.71 -9.22
C TYR A 100 4.70 -11.94 -9.71
N TYR A 101 3.37 -11.96 -9.57
CA TYR A 101 2.52 -13.12 -9.90
C TYR A 101 2.61 -13.51 -11.37
N ASP A 102 2.81 -12.54 -12.25
CA ASP A 102 2.87 -12.75 -13.70
C ASP A 102 4.29 -13.01 -14.23
N ILE A 103 5.31 -12.99 -13.37
CA ILE A 103 6.69 -13.32 -13.77
C ILE A 103 6.75 -14.81 -14.16
N PRO A 104 7.26 -15.16 -15.36
CA PRO A 104 7.51 -16.54 -15.74
C PRO A 104 8.40 -17.24 -14.71
N TRP A 105 8.05 -18.46 -14.29
CA TRP A 105 8.77 -19.13 -13.20
C TRP A 105 10.26 -19.32 -13.50
N GLY A 106 10.63 -19.59 -14.76
CA GLY A 106 12.03 -19.73 -15.18
C GLY A 106 12.84 -18.43 -15.17
N GLU A 107 12.17 -17.27 -15.09
CA GLU A 107 12.79 -15.94 -15.07
C GLU A 107 12.71 -15.27 -13.69
N VAL A 108 12.10 -15.93 -12.70
CA VAL A 108 11.89 -15.34 -11.38
C VAL A 108 13.23 -15.14 -10.66
N ASN A 109 13.44 -13.94 -10.15
CA ASN A 109 14.60 -13.60 -9.32
C ASN A 109 14.15 -13.41 -7.87
N ILE A 110 14.24 -14.49 -7.08
CA ILE A 110 13.78 -14.48 -5.68
C ILE A 110 14.64 -13.54 -4.81
N GLU A 111 15.92 -13.39 -5.10
CA GLU A 111 16.81 -12.46 -4.38
C GLU A 111 16.38 -11.00 -4.60
N GLU A 112 16.07 -10.63 -5.84
CA GLU A 112 15.56 -9.29 -6.16
C GLU A 112 14.22 -9.01 -5.48
N ILE A 113 13.29 -9.97 -5.52
CA ILE A 113 12.00 -9.86 -4.82
C ILE A 113 12.23 -9.67 -3.31
N ASN A 114 13.10 -10.46 -2.68
CA ASN A 114 13.44 -10.32 -1.27
C ASN A 114 13.98 -8.93 -0.92
N ASN A 115 14.88 -8.39 -1.75
CA ASN A 115 15.44 -7.06 -1.57
C ASN A 115 14.36 -5.96 -1.64
N GLU A 116 13.44 -6.06 -2.60
CA GLU A 116 12.31 -5.13 -2.72
C GLU A 116 11.35 -5.23 -1.54
N LEU A 117 10.99 -6.43 -1.10
CA LEU A 117 10.16 -6.65 0.09
C LEU A 117 10.82 -6.08 1.35
N MET A 118 12.13 -6.23 1.50
CA MET A 118 12.89 -5.64 2.60
C MET A 118 12.85 -4.10 2.55
N GLU A 119 12.95 -3.51 1.36
CA GLU A 119 12.78 -2.07 1.18
C GLU A 119 11.39 -1.61 1.62
N PHE A 120 10.34 -2.31 1.20
CA PHE A 120 8.96 -2.02 1.59
C PHE A 120 8.74 -2.15 3.10
N GLN A 121 9.29 -3.19 3.74
CA GLN A 121 9.26 -3.32 5.21
C GLN A 121 9.96 -2.13 5.89
N ASN A 122 11.11 -1.70 5.39
CA ASN A 122 11.84 -0.56 5.92
C ASN A 122 11.05 0.75 5.76
N ARG A 123 10.38 0.95 4.62
CA ARG A 123 9.47 2.09 4.40
C ARG A 123 8.28 2.04 5.37
N CYS A 124 7.67 0.88 5.59
CA CYS A 124 6.61 0.68 6.59
C CYS A 124 7.08 1.02 8.00
N ARG A 125 8.29 0.60 8.39
CA ARG A 125 8.88 0.89 9.71
C ARG A 125 9.07 2.40 9.93
N LYS A 126 9.41 3.15 8.89
CA LYS A 126 9.60 4.61 8.91
C LYS A 126 8.30 5.41 8.94
N LEU A 127 7.14 4.78 8.75
CA LEU A 127 5.86 5.48 8.87
C LEU A 127 5.64 5.99 10.31
N PRO A 128 5.05 7.19 10.48
CA PRO A 128 4.67 7.71 11.78
C PRO A 128 3.79 6.76 12.58
N LYS A 129 3.97 6.72 13.92
CA LYS A 129 3.21 5.82 14.82
C LYS A 129 1.70 5.90 14.62
N GLY A 130 1.16 7.12 14.47
CA GLY A 130 -0.27 7.33 14.26
C GLY A 130 -0.84 6.66 13.00
N LEU A 131 -0.01 6.35 11.99
CA LEU A 131 -0.43 5.60 10.79
C LEU A 131 -0.36 4.08 10.98
N LYS A 132 0.36 3.59 11.99
CA LYS A 132 0.55 2.14 12.19
C LYS A 132 -0.65 1.45 12.81
N GLU A 133 -1.54 2.21 13.42
CA GLU A 133 -2.81 1.71 13.98
C GLU A 133 -3.92 1.59 12.92
N TRP A 134 -3.60 1.90 11.66
CA TRP A 134 -4.61 1.96 10.61
C TRP A 134 -4.82 0.59 9.97
N PRO A 135 -6.07 0.22 9.65
CA PRO A 135 -6.37 -1.03 8.95
C PRO A 135 -5.57 -1.18 7.65
N ALA A 136 -5.40 -0.10 6.87
CA ALA A 136 -4.63 -0.12 5.64
C ALA A 136 -3.14 -0.41 5.88
N PHE A 137 -2.55 0.06 6.99
CA PHE A 137 -1.19 -0.29 7.37
C PHE A 137 -1.07 -1.77 7.73
N HIS A 138 -2.02 -2.31 8.50
CA HIS A 138 -2.00 -3.73 8.86
C HIS A 138 -2.17 -4.62 7.64
N ALA A 139 -3.07 -4.28 6.72
CA ALA A 139 -3.24 -4.99 5.45
C ALA A 139 -1.94 -4.97 4.63
N LEU A 140 -1.32 -3.80 4.49
CA LEU A 140 -0.04 -3.64 3.80
C LEU A 140 1.07 -4.49 4.40
N LYS A 141 1.25 -4.42 5.73
CA LYS A 141 2.25 -5.20 6.45
C LYS A 141 2.01 -6.69 6.26
N ARG A 142 0.76 -7.13 6.35
CA ARG A 142 0.39 -8.53 6.13
C ARG A 142 0.74 -9.00 4.72
N THR A 143 0.43 -8.23 3.68
CA THR A 143 0.80 -8.59 2.30
C THR A 143 2.31 -8.80 2.16
N ILE A 144 3.12 -7.94 2.78
CA ILE A 144 4.58 -8.05 2.73
C ILE A 144 5.08 -9.25 3.53
N ASP A 145 4.55 -9.46 4.73
CA ASP A 145 4.96 -10.57 5.61
C ASP A 145 4.57 -11.92 5.01
N ASP A 146 3.33 -12.06 4.51
CA ASP A 146 2.84 -13.29 3.87
C ASP A 146 3.71 -13.68 2.66
N PHE A 147 4.21 -12.69 1.89
CA PHE A 147 5.11 -12.95 0.76
C PHE A 147 6.54 -13.29 1.21
N ASN A 148 7.07 -12.58 2.22
CA ASN A 148 8.38 -12.87 2.80
C ASN A 148 8.46 -14.29 3.38
N ASP A 149 7.37 -14.78 3.99
CA ASP A 149 7.32 -16.14 4.53
C ASP A 149 7.44 -17.21 3.42
N MET A 150 7.03 -16.89 2.20
CA MET A 150 7.12 -17.77 1.03
C MET A 150 8.51 -17.76 0.39
N CYS A 151 9.22 -16.63 0.42
CA CYS A 151 10.48 -16.43 -0.30
C CYS A 151 11.54 -17.51 -0.06
N PRO A 152 11.81 -17.98 1.19
CA PRO A 152 12.77 -19.06 1.42
C PRO A 152 12.42 -20.36 0.67
N LEU A 153 11.13 -20.73 0.64
CA LEU A 153 10.68 -21.90 -0.10
C LEU A 153 10.84 -21.69 -1.61
N LEU A 154 10.45 -20.52 -2.11
CA LEU A 154 10.59 -20.20 -3.53
C LEU A 154 12.04 -20.25 -4.00
N GLU A 155 12.99 -19.80 -3.16
CA GLU A 155 14.42 -19.84 -3.46
C GLU A 155 14.93 -21.29 -3.58
N LEU A 156 14.50 -22.17 -2.66
CA LEU A 156 14.81 -23.59 -2.73
C LEU A 156 14.19 -24.27 -3.96
N MET A 157 12.93 -23.95 -4.28
CA MET A 157 12.21 -24.52 -5.41
C MET A 157 12.74 -24.01 -6.77
N ALA A 158 13.27 -22.80 -6.83
CA ALA A 158 13.86 -22.21 -8.03
C ALA A 158 15.30 -22.71 -8.30
N ASN A 159 15.89 -23.51 -7.41
CA ASN A 159 17.23 -24.02 -7.56
C ASN A 159 17.38 -24.88 -8.83
N LYS A 160 18.43 -24.62 -9.63
CA LYS A 160 18.74 -25.38 -10.87
C LYS A 160 19.01 -26.86 -10.66
N ALA A 161 19.30 -27.30 -9.42
CA ALA A 161 19.43 -28.71 -9.06
C ALA A 161 18.07 -29.45 -9.08
N MET A 162 16.96 -28.71 -9.05
CA MET A 162 15.61 -29.28 -9.09
C MET A 162 15.35 -30.02 -10.42
N LYS A 163 14.96 -31.29 -10.30
CA LYS A 163 14.66 -32.21 -11.41
C LYS A 163 13.20 -32.63 -11.37
N PRO A 164 12.63 -33.18 -12.47
CA PRO A 164 11.22 -33.59 -12.52
C PRO A 164 10.79 -34.49 -11.37
N ARG A 165 11.65 -35.40 -10.90
CA ARG A 165 11.39 -36.27 -9.74
C ARG A 165 11.16 -35.50 -8.42
N HIS A 166 11.80 -34.34 -8.23
CA HIS A 166 11.62 -33.53 -7.01
C HIS A 166 10.26 -32.83 -7.08
N TRP A 167 9.93 -32.26 -8.24
CA TRP A 167 8.62 -31.69 -8.50
C TRP A 167 7.48 -32.69 -8.34
N GLN A 168 7.66 -33.94 -8.79
CA GLN A 168 6.68 -35.02 -8.53
C GLN A 168 6.43 -35.23 -7.04
N ARG A 169 7.50 -35.32 -6.23
CA ARG A 169 7.37 -35.44 -4.77
C ARG A 169 6.68 -34.22 -4.15
N ILE A 170 6.98 -33.01 -4.64
CA ILE A 170 6.30 -31.79 -4.18
C ILE A 170 4.80 -31.85 -4.51
N MET A 171 4.43 -32.27 -5.72
CA MET A 171 3.02 -32.44 -6.11
C MET A 171 2.27 -33.44 -5.21
N GLU A 172 2.92 -34.54 -4.84
CA GLU A 172 2.37 -35.54 -3.92
C GLU A 172 2.10 -34.97 -2.53
N VAL A 173 3.05 -34.25 -1.93
CA VAL A 173 2.90 -33.71 -0.56
C VAL A 173 1.95 -32.51 -0.50
N THR A 174 1.95 -31.67 -1.55
CA THR A 174 1.07 -30.49 -1.63
C THR A 174 -0.34 -30.82 -2.12
N ASN A 175 -0.53 -32.02 -2.69
CA ASN A 175 -1.74 -32.42 -3.41
C ASN A 175 -2.16 -31.37 -4.45
N TYR A 176 -1.16 -30.86 -5.19
CA TYR A 176 -1.31 -29.80 -6.18
C TYR A 176 -0.52 -30.15 -7.42
N ASN A 177 -1.10 -29.96 -8.61
CA ASN A 177 -0.46 -30.29 -9.87
C ASN A 177 0.22 -29.06 -10.48
N PHE A 178 1.55 -29.09 -10.63
CA PHE A 178 2.29 -28.03 -11.32
C PHE A 178 2.45 -28.38 -12.80
N GLU A 179 1.84 -27.60 -13.68
CA GLU A 179 1.98 -27.72 -15.14
C GLU A 179 3.28 -27.05 -15.63
N LEU A 180 4.43 -27.60 -15.22
CA LEU A 180 5.76 -27.01 -15.47
C LEU A 180 6.09 -26.79 -16.95
N ASP A 181 5.51 -27.60 -17.84
CA ASP A 181 5.72 -27.54 -19.29
C ASP A 181 4.79 -26.53 -20.00
N SER A 182 3.89 -25.86 -19.26
CA SER A 182 2.97 -24.87 -19.82
C SER A 182 3.71 -23.58 -20.19
N GLU A 183 3.47 -23.06 -21.40
CA GLU A 183 4.04 -21.77 -21.87
C GLU A 183 3.66 -20.57 -20.97
N GLY A 184 2.59 -20.70 -20.17
CA GLY A 184 2.12 -19.68 -19.24
C GLY A 184 2.48 -19.91 -17.78
N PHE A 185 3.44 -20.79 -17.48
CA PHE A 185 3.78 -21.15 -16.10
C PHE A 185 4.53 -20.01 -15.38
N CYS A 186 3.81 -19.28 -14.54
CA CYS A 186 4.28 -18.10 -13.81
C CYS A 186 4.35 -18.36 -12.30
N LEU A 187 4.93 -17.42 -11.56
CA LEU A 187 5.02 -17.48 -10.10
C LEU A 187 3.65 -17.70 -9.42
N LYS A 188 2.57 -17.12 -9.96
CA LYS A 188 1.21 -17.36 -9.43
C LYS A 188 0.83 -18.84 -9.38
N ASN A 189 1.24 -19.63 -10.36
CA ASN A 189 0.91 -21.05 -10.42
C ASN A 189 1.62 -21.85 -9.33
N ILE A 190 2.79 -21.37 -8.87
CA ILE A 190 3.50 -21.92 -7.71
C ILE A 190 2.81 -21.50 -6.41
N LEU A 191 2.42 -20.22 -6.30
CA LEU A 191 1.79 -19.64 -5.10
C LEU A 191 0.35 -20.12 -4.87
N GLU A 192 -0.31 -20.70 -5.88
CA GLU A 192 -1.62 -21.37 -5.75
C GLU A 192 -1.54 -22.64 -4.87
N ALA A 193 -0.36 -23.26 -4.79
CA ALA A 193 -0.13 -24.42 -3.93
C ALA A 193 -0.04 -24.02 -2.44
N PRO A 194 -0.41 -24.90 -1.50
CA PRO A 194 -0.36 -24.64 -0.07
C PRO A 194 1.08 -24.71 0.51
N LEU A 195 2.04 -23.96 -0.06
CA LEU A 195 3.48 -24.08 0.22
C LEU A 195 3.80 -24.04 1.72
N LEU A 196 3.30 -23.03 2.46
CA LEU A 196 3.59 -22.91 3.89
C LEU A 196 3.01 -24.05 4.74
N LYS A 197 1.92 -24.69 4.30
CA LYS A 197 1.33 -25.82 5.04
C LYS A 197 2.20 -27.07 4.91
N CYS A 198 2.92 -27.20 3.80
CA CYS A 198 3.81 -28.32 3.48
C CYS A 198 5.29 -27.92 3.59
N LYS A 199 5.60 -26.87 4.36
CA LYS A 199 6.92 -26.22 4.37
C LYS A 199 8.06 -27.20 4.61
N GLU A 200 7.99 -27.97 5.70
CA GLU A 200 9.05 -28.90 6.10
C GLU A 200 9.31 -29.96 5.03
N ASP A 201 8.26 -30.56 4.47
CA ASP A 201 8.37 -31.56 3.41
C ASP A 201 9.00 -30.99 2.13
N ILE A 202 8.60 -29.75 1.75
CA ILE A 202 9.15 -29.07 0.57
C ILE A 202 10.64 -28.74 0.79
N GLU A 203 11.00 -28.23 1.96
CA GLU A 203 12.40 -27.95 2.32
C GLU A 203 13.26 -29.21 2.21
N ASP A 204 12.81 -30.33 2.78
CA ASP A 204 13.52 -31.61 2.72
C ASP A 204 13.69 -32.12 1.28
N ILE A 205 12.65 -32.02 0.45
CA ILE A 205 12.72 -32.41 -0.96
C ILE A 205 13.75 -31.55 -1.70
N CYS A 206 13.71 -30.23 -1.51
CA CYS A 206 14.61 -29.30 -2.19
C CYS A 206 16.07 -29.42 -1.72
N ILE A 207 16.31 -29.67 -0.43
CA ILE A 207 17.66 -29.89 0.12
C ILE A 207 18.27 -31.19 -0.43
N SER A 208 17.43 -32.19 -0.73
CA SER A 208 17.86 -33.47 -1.31
C SER A 208 18.18 -33.43 -2.82
N ALA A 209 18.03 -32.26 -3.46
CA ALA A 209 18.14 -32.09 -4.92
C ALA A 209 19.59 -32.00 -5.43
#